data_AF-G7I0N3-F1
#
_entry.id   AF-G7I0N3-F1
#
_cell.length_a   1.000
_cell.length_b   1.000
_cell.length_c   1.000
_cell.angle_alpha   90.00
_cell.angle_beta   90.00
_cell.angle_gamma   90.00
#
_symmetry.space_group_name_H-M   'P 1'
#
loop_
_entity.id
_entity.type
_entity.pdbx_description
1 polymer ?
#
loop_
_entity_poly.entity_id
_entity_poly.type
_entity_poly.pdbx_seq_one_letter_code
_entity_poly.pdbx_strand_id
1 'polypeptide(L)'
;MGSAFAGAFFIGAPAAGAAELPNPVIDSAGFVDHVRGELSNFGVEAPEVDTQVTDAVDDALHQVVPQEMPQVPDVPQVPEIQAPAVPESVAPEVDVVEEFATEVYNQTEVLTNPNPIGLQEATQPEFKPVLVDPNYVWRNDMFSKVAAGKPFEEFVLHRAPGSYFDAPRVPEESNQSMTSGKSLYGPGTPIYINDQTMCTLTMAGTDAEGRKVGLTAGHCANVGDSVASADSWQVGPTGTVVSKSDELDYAVIELGSDAEVTNSYNGVTATGVGGTVNPGDVVCKRGVATGTTCGMTFMNGNNIQLNQVCATVGDSGAPVFKDGRIVGSISGGYRPGNVGVSCVTPLQGALHVPTVASDSKAVVADMNRRGGVGAGFKLA
;
A
#
# COMPACT_ATOMS: atom_id res chain seq x y z
N MET A 1 0.18 6.72 -73.01
CA MET A 1 -1.06 5.94 -73.02
C MET A 1 -1.13 5.28 -71.65
N GLY A 2 -1.70 5.90 -70.59
CA GLY A 2 -3.14 6.15 -70.42
C GLY A 2 -3.85 4.79 -70.32
N SER A 3 -4.51 4.38 -69.23
CA SER A 3 -5.38 5.16 -68.35
C SER A 3 -5.63 4.46 -67.01
N ALA A 4 -6.04 5.29 -66.05
CA ALA A 4 -6.51 4.96 -64.70
C ALA A 4 -7.87 4.23 -64.68
N PHE A 5 -8.12 3.49 -63.60
CA PHE A 5 -9.44 3.39 -62.96
C PHE A 5 -9.27 3.37 -61.45
N ALA A 6 -9.93 4.32 -60.80
CA ALA A 6 -10.11 4.43 -59.37
C ALA A 6 -11.25 3.50 -58.91
N GLY A 7 -11.10 2.92 -57.72
CA GLY A 7 -12.15 2.18 -57.03
C GLY A 7 -11.88 2.21 -55.53
N ALA A 8 -12.53 3.13 -54.83
CA ALA A 8 -12.56 3.20 -53.38
C ALA A 8 -13.41 2.06 -52.83
N PHE A 9 -12.89 1.31 -51.85
CA PHE A 9 -13.70 0.52 -50.94
C PHE A 9 -13.24 0.81 -49.51
N PHE A 10 -14.13 1.45 -48.77
CA PHE A 10 -14.12 1.47 -47.32
C PHE A 10 -14.43 0.05 -46.82
N ILE A 11 -13.57 -0.52 -45.97
CA ILE A 11 -13.95 -1.61 -45.07
C ILE A 11 -13.77 -1.08 -43.66
N GLY A 12 -14.89 -0.77 -43.03
CA GLY A 12 -14.97 -0.40 -41.63
C GLY A 12 -14.55 -1.57 -40.74
N ALA A 13 -13.86 -1.24 -39.66
CA ALA A 13 -13.66 -2.14 -38.53
C ALA A 13 -15.02 -2.57 -37.96
N PRO A 14 -15.18 -3.82 -37.48
CA PRO A 14 -16.36 -4.15 -36.70
C PRO A 14 -16.28 -3.36 -35.40
N ALA A 15 -17.26 -2.49 -35.18
CA ALA A 15 -17.56 -1.96 -33.87
C ALA A 15 -17.89 -3.15 -32.95
N ALA A 16 -17.06 -3.36 -31.92
CA ALA A 16 -17.39 -4.27 -30.84
C ALA A 16 -18.61 -3.67 -30.10
N GLY A 17 -19.80 -4.23 -30.37
CA GLY A 17 -20.98 -3.98 -29.55
C GLY A 17 -20.70 -4.51 -28.15
N ALA A 18 -20.91 -3.66 -27.15
CA ALA A 18 -20.92 -4.04 -25.75
C ALA A 18 -21.99 -5.13 -25.55
N ALA A 19 -21.56 -6.35 -25.27
CA ALA A 19 -22.45 -7.36 -24.71
C ALA A 19 -22.66 -7.00 -23.23
N GLU A 20 -23.93 -6.87 -22.83
CA GLU A 20 -24.37 -6.78 -21.44
C GLU A 20 -23.73 -7.92 -20.62
N LEU A 21 -22.98 -7.54 -19.58
CA LEU A 21 -22.55 -8.47 -18.55
C LEU A 21 -23.81 -8.93 -17.77
N PRO A 22 -23.99 -10.23 -17.52
CA PRO A 22 -25.09 -10.69 -16.67
C PRO A 22 -24.92 -10.14 -15.25
N ASN A 23 -26.04 -9.79 -14.60
CA ASN A 23 -26.06 -9.37 -13.20
C ASN A 23 -25.33 -10.40 -12.33
N PRO A 24 -24.47 -9.98 -11.38
CA PRO A 24 -23.76 -10.90 -10.52
C PRO A 24 -24.76 -11.56 -9.56
N VAL A 25 -25.05 -12.84 -9.80
CA VAL A 25 -25.64 -13.72 -8.77
C VAL A 25 -24.48 -14.14 -7.88
N ILE A 26 -24.50 -13.69 -6.62
CA ILE A 26 -23.51 -14.12 -5.62
C ILE A 26 -24.03 -15.42 -5.02
N ASP A 27 -23.28 -16.51 -5.22
CA ASP A 27 -23.57 -17.85 -4.72
C ASP A 27 -22.40 -18.31 -3.86
N SER A 28 -22.50 -18.02 -2.55
CA SER A 28 -21.44 -18.39 -1.60
C SER A 28 -21.32 -19.91 -1.43
N ALA A 29 -22.43 -20.64 -1.56
CA ALA A 29 -22.46 -22.10 -1.49
C ALA A 29 -21.76 -22.75 -2.69
N GLY A 30 -22.06 -22.30 -3.91
CA GLY A 30 -21.43 -22.79 -5.14
C GLY A 30 -19.92 -22.56 -5.17
N PHE A 31 -19.44 -21.46 -4.59
CA PHE A 31 -18.00 -21.20 -4.44
C PHE A 31 -17.33 -22.16 -3.45
N VAL A 32 -17.94 -22.39 -2.29
CA VAL A 32 -17.40 -23.32 -1.27
C VAL A 32 -17.38 -24.76 -1.80
N ASP A 33 -18.41 -25.18 -2.53
CA ASP A 33 -18.47 -26.50 -3.14
C ASP A 33 -17.44 -26.67 -4.26
N HIS A 34 -17.18 -25.61 -5.03
CA HIS A 34 -16.13 -25.61 -6.06
C HIS A 34 -14.73 -25.80 -5.44
N VAL A 35 -14.41 -25.04 -4.38
CA VAL A 35 -13.13 -25.16 -3.65
C VAL A 35 -13.00 -26.54 -2.99
N ARG A 36 -14.08 -27.09 -2.42
CA ARG A 36 -14.10 -28.46 -1.87
C ARG A 36 -13.81 -29.50 -2.96
N GLY A 37 -14.40 -29.33 -4.14
CA GLY A 37 -14.15 -30.15 -5.31
C GLY A 37 -12.68 -30.11 -5.75
N GLU A 38 -12.05 -28.94 -5.78
CA GLU A 38 -10.63 -28.80 -6.15
C GLU A 38 -9.68 -29.39 -5.10
N LEU A 39 -9.98 -29.24 -3.81
CA LEU A 39 -9.20 -29.85 -2.72
C LEU A 39 -9.27 -31.38 -2.73
N SER A 40 -10.42 -31.95 -3.12
CA SER A 40 -10.57 -33.40 -3.27
C SER A 40 -9.67 -33.99 -4.36
N ASN A 41 -9.35 -33.22 -5.41
CA ASN A 41 -8.41 -33.64 -6.46
C ASN A 41 -6.95 -33.77 -5.97
N PHE A 42 -6.64 -33.21 -4.80
CA PHE A 42 -5.35 -33.31 -4.13
C PHE A 42 -5.40 -34.19 -2.86
N GLY A 43 -6.48 -34.96 -2.66
CA GLY A 43 -6.62 -35.91 -1.56
C GLY A 43 -6.91 -35.28 -0.20
N VAL A 44 -7.37 -34.02 -0.18
CA VAL A 44 -7.74 -33.30 1.05
C VAL A 44 -9.27 -33.27 1.16
N GLU A 45 -9.82 -33.97 2.16
CA GLU A 45 -11.25 -33.88 2.50
C GLU A 45 -11.48 -32.68 3.43
N ALA A 46 -12.17 -31.66 2.92
CA ALA A 46 -12.64 -30.53 3.71
C ALA A 46 -14.12 -30.75 4.11
N PRO A 47 -14.51 -30.44 5.36
CA PRO A 47 -15.89 -30.60 5.82
C PRO A 47 -16.85 -29.66 5.07
N GLU A 48 -18.11 -30.08 4.94
CA GLU A 48 -19.17 -29.22 4.41
C GLU A 48 -19.43 -28.03 5.35
N VAL A 49 -19.75 -26.88 4.76
CA VAL A 49 -20.12 -25.68 5.52
C VAL A 49 -21.64 -25.68 5.71
N ASP A 50 -22.09 -25.24 6.89
CA ASP A 50 -23.50 -25.16 7.22
C ASP A 50 -24.23 -24.23 6.23
N THR A 51 -25.27 -24.73 5.59
CA THR A 51 -26.04 -24.00 4.60
C THR A 51 -26.72 -22.77 5.20
N GLN A 52 -27.03 -22.77 6.50
CA GLN A 52 -27.57 -21.59 7.17
C GLN A 52 -26.56 -20.44 7.24
N VAL A 53 -25.26 -20.75 7.23
CA VAL A 53 -24.20 -19.74 7.23
C VAL A 53 -23.99 -19.16 5.84
N THR A 54 -24.03 -19.99 4.79
CA THR A 54 -23.94 -19.51 3.40
C THR A 54 -25.18 -18.70 3.02
N ASP A 55 -26.37 -19.16 3.41
CA ASP A 55 -27.64 -18.46 3.15
C ASP A 55 -27.69 -17.11 3.89
N ALA A 56 -27.20 -17.05 5.14
CA ALA A 56 -27.14 -15.80 5.90
C ALA A 56 -26.15 -14.78 5.30
N VAL A 57 -25.06 -15.26 4.69
CA VAL A 57 -24.09 -14.42 3.98
C VAL A 57 -24.68 -13.89 2.67
N ASP A 58 -25.37 -14.74 1.92
CA ASP A 58 -26.02 -14.35 0.67
C ASP A 58 -27.19 -13.37 0.94
N ASP A 59 -28.03 -13.63 1.94
CA ASP A 59 -29.10 -12.72 2.36
C ASP A 59 -28.56 -11.35 2.84
N ALA A 60 -27.46 -11.36 3.59
CA ALA A 60 -26.82 -10.13 4.06
C ALA A 60 -26.26 -9.30 2.90
N LEU A 61 -25.69 -9.96 1.88
CA LEU A 61 -25.16 -9.31 0.67
C LEU A 61 -26.28 -8.78 -0.24
N HIS A 62 -27.39 -9.51 -0.36
CA HIS A 62 -28.56 -9.09 -1.13
C HIS A 62 -29.26 -7.86 -0.56
N GLN A 63 -29.13 -7.59 0.75
CA GLN A 63 -29.72 -6.41 1.40
C GLN A 63 -28.89 -5.13 1.23
N VAL A 64 -27.61 -5.23 0.84
CA VAL A 64 -26.66 -4.10 0.76
C VAL A 64 -26.20 -3.76 -0.66
N VAL A 65 -26.52 -4.59 -1.66
CA VAL A 65 -26.24 -4.31 -3.07
C VAL A 65 -27.54 -3.84 -3.76
N PRO A 66 -27.64 -2.55 -4.19
CA PRO A 66 -28.77 -2.10 -5.00
C PRO A 66 -28.84 -2.88 -6.31
N GLN A 67 -29.97 -3.54 -6.59
CA GLN A 67 -30.19 -4.30 -7.84
C GLN A 67 -30.40 -3.40 -9.07
N GLU A 68 -30.47 -2.08 -8.90
CA GLU A 68 -30.57 -1.10 -9.98
C GLU A 68 -29.62 0.08 -9.72
N MET A 69 -28.61 0.24 -10.57
CA MET A 69 -27.84 1.48 -10.63
C MET A 69 -28.63 2.51 -11.44
N PRO A 70 -28.71 3.79 -11.02
CA PRO A 70 -29.26 4.85 -11.87
C PRO A 70 -28.42 4.98 -13.14
N GLN A 71 -29.09 5.03 -14.30
CA GLN A 71 -28.38 5.27 -15.57
C GLN A 71 -27.72 6.66 -15.56
N VAL A 72 -26.44 6.68 -15.93
CA VAL A 72 -25.67 7.91 -16.16
C VAL A 72 -26.26 8.62 -17.39
N PRO A 73 -26.67 9.90 -17.30
CA PRO A 73 -27.15 10.62 -18.48
C PRO A 73 -26.01 10.87 -19.48
N ASP A 74 -26.33 10.77 -20.78
CA ASP A 74 -25.39 10.94 -21.89
C ASP A 74 -24.59 12.25 -21.81
N VAL A 75 -23.27 12.13 -21.97
CA VAL A 75 -22.32 13.25 -22.04
C VAL A 75 -22.49 13.96 -23.40
N PRO A 76 -22.69 15.29 -23.46
CA PRO A 76 -22.69 16.01 -24.73
C PRO A 76 -21.31 15.93 -25.41
N GLN A 77 -21.28 15.61 -26.71
CA GLN A 77 -20.03 15.54 -27.47
C GLN A 77 -19.34 16.92 -27.53
N VAL A 78 -18.08 16.97 -27.09
CA VAL A 78 -17.20 18.14 -27.20
C VAL A 78 -16.62 18.19 -28.63
N PRO A 79 -16.66 19.35 -29.34
CA PRO A 79 -16.08 19.46 -30.67
C PRO A 79 -14.55 19.33 -30.65
N GLU A 80 -14.00 18.65 -31.64
CA GLU A 80 -12.57 18.41 -31.85
C GLU A 80 -11.81 19.73 -32.10
N ILE A 81 -10.86 20.07 -31.22
CA ILE A 81 -10.01 21.26 -31.35
C ILE A 81 -8.66 20.85 -31.93
N GLN A 82 -8.29 21.37 -33.10
CA GLN A 82 -6.98 21.17 -33.72
C GLN A 82 -5.84 21.75 -32.85
N ALA A 83 -4.80 20.94 -32.63
CA ALA A 83 -3.59 21.36 -31.92
C ALA A 83 -2.81 22.43 -32.73
N PRO A 84 -2.32 23.53 -32.12
CA PRO A 84 -1.41 24.45 -32.78
C PRO A 84 0.05 23.94 -32.75
N ALA A 85 0.82 24.31 -33.77
CA ALA A 85 2.22 23.97 -33.95
C ALA A 85 3.15 24.68 -32.95
N VAL A 86 4.21 23.97 -32.52
CA VAL A 86 5.27 24.44 -31.61
C VAL A 86 6.29 25.30 -32.37
N PRO A 87 6.66 26.51 -31.90
CA PRO A 87 7.86 27.20 -32.36
C PRO A 87 9.07 26.99 -31.43
N GLU A 88 10.26 27.00 -32.04
CA GLU A 88 11.60 26.81 -31.45
C GLU A 88 12.07 27.96 -30.51
N SER A 89 12.75 27.55 -29.43
CA SER A 89 13.77 28.20 -28.57
C SER A 89 13.79 29.73 -28.37
N VAL A 90 13.60 30.17 -27.12
CA VAL A 90 14.36 31.26 -26.45
C VAL A 90 14.39 31.00 -24.93
N ALA A 91 15.56 31.05 -24.28
CA ALA A 91 15.67 31.17 -22.81
C ALA A 91 15.82 32.65 -22.43
N PRO A 92 15.21 33.14 -21.34
CA PRO A 92 16.06 33.66 -20.26
C PRO A 92 15.52 33.57 -18.81
N GLU A 93 16.51 33.65 -17.91
CA GLU A 93 16.60 34.32 -16.59
C GLU A 93 15.98 33.74 -15.30
N VAL A 94 16.95 33.50 -14.40
CA VAL A 94 16.92 33.17 -12.97
C VAL A 94 16.53 34.43 -12.20
N ASP A 95 15.47 34.39 -11.40
CA ASP A 95 15.27 35.28 -10.22
C ASP A 95 13.94 35.08 -9.44
N VAL A 96 13.11 34.07 -9.72
CA VAL A 96 11.77 33.94 -9.08
C VAL A 96 11.66 32.79 -8.06
N VAL A 97 12.75 32.06 -7.78
CA VAL A 97 12.69 30.83 -6.96
C VAL A 97 13.13 31.05 -5.49
N GLU A 98 13.85 32.13 -5.19
CA GLU A 98 14.37 32.37 -3.82
C GLU A 98 13.40 33.11 -2.89
N GLU A 99 12.38 33.81 -3.40
CA GLU A 99 11.51 34.64 -2.56
C GLU A 99 10.33 33.89 -1.94
N PHE A 100 9.92 32.73 -2.50
CA PHE A 100 8.88 31.89 -1.89
C PHE A 100 9.37 31.03 -0.71
N ALA A 101 10.69 30.84 -0.57
CA ALA A 101 11.25 29.92 0.41
C ALA A 101 11.54 30.56 1.78
N THR A 102 11.52 31.90 1.88
CA THR A 102 12.10 32.59 3.06
C THR A 102 11.05 33.24 3.98
N GLU A 103 9.80 33.43 3.54
CA GLU A 103 8.75 34.04 4.38
C GLU A 103 7.90 33.04 5.19
N VAL A 104 7.96 31.75 4.89
CA VAL A 104 7.13 30.73 5.57
C VAL A 104 7.74 30.25 6.91
N TYR A 105 8.98 30.63 7.22
CA TYR A 105 9.74 30.08 8.36
C TYR A 105 9.53 30.76 9.72
N ASN A 106 8.62 31.73 9.85
CA ASN A 106 8.59 32.58 11.06
C ASN A 106 7.33 32.54 11.93
N GLN A 107 6.51 31.48 11.85
CA GLN A 107 5.44 31.26 12.84
C GLN A 107 5.43 29.81 13.33
N THR A 108 6.24 29.55 14.35
CA THR A 108 6.12 28.38 15.22
C THR A 108 4.86 28.47 16.08
N GLU A 109 3.79 27.80 15.67
CA GLU A 109 2.86 27.17 16.60
C GLU A 109 2.90 25.66 16.36
N VAL A 110 3.02 24.91 17.46
CA VAL A 110 3.17 23.46 17.48
C VAL A 110 1.87 22.83 16.99
N LEU A 111 1.83 22.41 15.72
CA LEU A 111 0.68 21.72 15.13
C LEU A 111 0.78 20.22 15.42
N THR A 112 0.25 19.80 16.57
CA THR A 112 0.05 18.39 16.87
C THR A 112 -1.06 17.82 15.97
N ASN A 113 -0.77 16.67 15.35
CA ASN A 113 -1.72 15.86 14.59
C ASN A 113 -3.00 15.63 15.42
N PRO A 114 -4.22 15.95 14.91
CA PRO A 114 -5.42 15.86 15.73
C PRO A 114 -5.80 14.41 15.99
N ASN A 115 -5.46 13.92 17.19
CA ASN A 115 -6.30 12.92 17.84
C ASN A 115 -7.67 13.57 18.15
N PRO A 116 -8.79 12.86 17.97
CA PRO A 116 -10.09 13.41 18.28
C PRO A 116 -10.28 13.37 19.81
N ILE A 117 -10.00 14.48 20.49
CA ILE A 117 -10.50 14.71 21.83
C ILE A 117 -11.18 16.09 21.86
N GLY A 118 -12.51 16.07 21.95
CA GLY A 118 -13.31 17.24 22.29
C GLY A 118 -13.84 18.01 21.09
N LEU A 119 -15.11 17.79 20.76
CA LEU A 119 -15.90 18.66 19.89
C LEU A 119 -15.89 20.11 20.43
N GLN A 120 -15.43 21.05 19.61
CA GLN A 120 -15.86 22.43 19.69
C GLN A 120 -16.40 22.88 18.33
N GLU A 121 -17.52 23.58 18.44
CA GLU A 121 -18.46 24.03 17.41
C GLU A 121 -17.79 24.66 16.18
N ALA A 122 -18.32 24.34 15.00
CA ALA A 122 -17.86 24.83 13.72
C ALA A 122 -18.04 26.36 13.58
N THR A 123 -16.96 27.11 13.82
CA THR A 123 -16.77 28.46 13.27
C THR A 123 -15.31 28.63 12.86
N GLN A 124 -14.93 28.13 11.67
CA GLN A 124 -13.64 28.46 11.06
C GLN A 124 -13.84 29.73 10.21
N PRO A 125 -13.27 30.89 10.59
CA PRO A 125 -13.20 32.02 9.68
C PRO A 125 -12.06 31.79 8.66
N GLU A 126 -12.41 31.89 7.38
CA GLU A 126 -11.56 31.92 6.16
C GLU A 126 -10.47 30.82 6.03
N PHE A 127 -10.86 29.73 5.36
CA PHE A 127 -10.06 28.54 5.06
C PHE A 127 -8.89 28.85 4.11
N LYS A 128 -7.65 28.86 4.63
CA LYS A 128 -6.47 28.46 3.85
C LYS A 128 -6.35 26.93 3.95
N PRO A 129 -6.20 26.17 2.85
CA PRO A 129 -6.11 24.72 2.94
C PRO A 129 -4.88 24.33 3.75
N VAL A 130 -5.10 23.81 4.95
CA VAL A 130 -4.13 22.96 5.65
C VAL A 130 -3.86 21.80 4.68
N LEU A 131 -2.61 21.56 4.29
CA LEU A 131 -2.30 20.34 3.54
C LEU A 131 -2.74 19.16 4.44
N VAL A 132 -3.82 18.50 4.05
CA VAL A 132 -4.28 17.27 4.70
C VAL A 132 -3.58 16.14 3.97
N ASP A 133 -2.91 15.25 4.71
CA ASP A 133 -2.38 14.02 4.14
C ASP A 133 -3.52 13.30 3.38
N PRO A 134 -3.44 13.15 2.03
CA PRO A 134 -4.53 12.57 1.24
C PRO A 134 -4.82 11.12 1.62
N ASN A 135 -3.90 10.46 2.31
CA ASN A 135 -3.99 9.11 2.80
C ASN A 135 -4.19 9.05 4.32
N TYR A 136 -4.73 10.08 4.96
CA TYR A 136 -5.11 10.03 6.38
C TYR A 136 -6.59 10.37 6.56
N VAL A 137 -7.46 9.48 6.07
CA VAL A 137 -8.89 9.75 5.93
C VAL A 137 -9.69 9.06 7.03
N TRP A 138 -10.25 9.85 7.94
CA TRP A 138 -11.19 9.37 8.95
C TRP A 138 -12.58 9.12 8.37
N ARG A 139 -13.20 8.01 8.76
CA ARG A 139 -14.56 7.60 8.38
C ARG A 139 -15.39 7.31 9.62
N ASN A 140 -16.66 7.70 9.62
CA ASN A 140 -17.62 7.41 10.69
C ASN A 140 -18.92 6.77 10.19
N ASP A 141 -19.07 6.59 8.88
CA ASP A 141 -20.23 5.96 8.30
C ASP A 141 -20.31 4.46 8.67
N MET A 142 -21.53 3.93 8.76
CA MET A 142 -21.77 2.56 9.20
C MET A 142 -21.04 1.54 8.33
N PHE A 143 -21.04 1.74 7.00
CA PHE A 143 -20.40 0.82 6.07
C PHE A 143 -18.90 0.70 6.35
N SER A 144 -18.18 1.83 6.42
CA SER A 144 -16.74 1.83 6.70
C SER A 144 -16.41 1.17 8.03
N LYS A 145 -17.20 1.44 9.08
CA LYS A 145 -16.99 0.86 10.41
C LYS A 145 -17.27 -0.64 10.47
N VAL A 146 -18.33 -1.10 9.82
CA VAL A 146 -18.64 -2.54 9.69
C VAL A 146 -17.56 -3.21 8.85
N ALA A 147 -17.20 -2.66 7.70
CA ALA A 147 -16.16 -3.18 6.83
C ALA A 147 -14.79 -3.23 7.53
N ALA A 148 -14.52 -2.35 8.49
CA ALA A 148 -13.32 -2.41 9.34
C ALA A 148 -13.42 -3.42 10.50
N GLY A 149 -14.54 -4.12 10.67
CA GLY A 149 -14.80 -5.02 11.79
C GLY A 149 -14.99 -4.30 13.12
N LYS A 150 -15.32 -3.01 13.10
CA LYS A 150 -15.40 -2.12 14.26
C LYS A 150 -16.71 -1.30 14.29
N PRO A 151 -17.89 -1.93 14.31
CA PRO A 151 -19.18 -1.25 14.17
C PRO A 151 -19.48 -0.24 15.30
N PHE A 152 -18.88 -0.43 16.48
CA PHE A 152 -19.13 0.39 17.67
C PHE A 152 -18.10 1.49 17.90
N GLU A 153 -17.03 1.57 17.09
CA GLU A 153 -16.10 2.69 17.17
C GLU A 153 -16.76 3.98 16.69
N GLU A 154 -16.26 5.12 17.17
CA GLU A 154 -16.70 6.42 16.68
C GLU A 154 -16.19 6.67 15.25
N PHE A 155 -14.91 6.34 15.02
CA PHE A 155 -14.22 6.54 13.75
C PHE A 155 -13.27 5.38 13.44
N VAL A 156 -13.07 5.14 12.14
CA VAL A 156 -12.01 4.29 11.60
C VAL A 156 -11.14 5.08 10.64
N LEU A 157 -9.86 4.75 10.58
CA LEU A 157 -8.89 5.44 9.75
C LEU A 157 -8.59 4.63 8.49
N HIS A 158 -8.75 5.23 7.31
CA HIS A 158 -8.33 4.63 6.05
C HIS A 158 -7.11 5.36 5.51
N ARG A 159 -6.06 4.60 5.23
CA ARG A 159 -4.80 5.17 4.69
C ARG A 159 -4.43 4.68 3.30
N ALA A 160 -4.79 3.45 2.96
CA ALA A 160 -4.46 2.91 1.65
C ALA A 160 -5.71 2.78 0.76
N PRO A 161 -5.62 3.13 -0.53
CA PRO A 161 -6.70 2.91 -1.48
C PRO A 161 -7.13 1.44 -1.50
N GLY A 162 -8.45 1.21 -1.44
CA GLY A 162 -9.02 -0.15 -1.47
C GLY A 162 -8.87 -0.95 -0.18
N SER A 163 -8.28 -0.39 0.88
CA SER A 163 -8.31 -0.98 2.22
C SER A 163 -9.49 -0.44 3.02
N TYR A 164 -10.29 -1.33 3.61
CA TYR A 164 -11.34 -1.04 4.58
C TYR A 164 -10.90 -1.36 6.01
N PHE A 165 -9.61 -1.58 6.24
CA PHE A 165 -9.10 -1.76 7.59
C PHE A 165 -9.08 -0.45 8.35
N ASP A 166 -9.23 -0.54 9.66
CA ASP A 166 -8.89 0.54 10.56
C ASP A 166 -7.36 0.62 10.73
N ALA A 167 -6.74 1.47 9.92
CA ALA A 167 -5.30 1.57 9.74
C ALA A 167 -4.56 2.13 10.98
N PRO A 168 -3.24 1.88 11.10
CA PRO A 168 -2.43 2.45 12.18
C PRO A 168 -2.39 3.98 12.12
N ARG A 169 -2.54 4.60 13.29
CA ARG A 169 -2.40 6.04 13.48
C ARG A 169 -0.92 6.41 13.50
N VAL A 170 -0.61 7.69 13.26
CA VAL A 170 0.73 8.24 13.53
C VAL A 170 1.06 8.00 15.01
N PRO A 171 2.17 7.31 15.33
CA PRO A 171 2.53 7.05 16.71
C PRO A 171 3.18 8.29 17.34
N GLU A 172 3.12 8.37 18.67
CA GLU A 172 3.60 9.53 19.43
C GLU A 172 5.11 9.76 19.25
N GLU A 173 5.91 8.70 19.16
CA GLU A 173 7.35 8.79 18.87
C GLU A 173 7.66 9.44 17.50
N SER A 174 6.78 9.29 16.51
CA SER A 174 6.91 9.98 15.22
C SER A 174 6.60 11.47 15.37
N ASN A 175 5.53 11.81 16.10
CA ASN A 175 5.19 13.21 16.39
C ASN A 175 6.35 13.92 17.11
N GLN A 176 6.95 13.27 18.11
CA GLN A 176 8.09 13.83 18.85
C GLN A 176 9.27 14.14 17.95
N SER A 177 9.64 13.21 17.06
CA SER A 177 10.72 13.41 16.10
C SER A 177 10.40 14.55 15.13
N MET A 178 9.15 14.61 14.64
CA MET A 178 8.67 15.67 13.76
C MET A 178 8.75 17.05 14.41
N THR A 179 8.44 17.19 15.71
CA THR A 179 8.58 18.49 16.41
C THR A 179 10.01 19.00 16.47
N SER A 180 11.00 18.12 16.28
CA SER A 180 12.42 18.46 16.18
C SER A 180 12.90 18.60 14.72
N GLY A 181 11.97 18.65 13.76
CA GLY A 181 12.27 18.76 12.33
C GLY A 181 12.80 17.45 11.71
N LYS A 182 12.46 16.29 12.28
CA LYS A 182 12.99 14.99 11.84
C LYS A 182 11.92 13.95 11.57
N SER A 183 12.24 12.98 10.73
CA SER A 183 11.41 11.81 10.46
C SER A 183 11.96 10.57 11.15
N LEU A 184 11.15 9.90 11.98
CA LEU A 184 11.52 8.63 12.60
C LEU A 184 11.17 7.47 11.67
N TYR A 185 12.14 6.60 11.40
CA TYR A 185 11.98 5.41 10.59
C TYR A 185 12.24 4.16 11.40
N GLY A 186 11.28 3.24 11.36
CA GLY A 186 11.40 1.92 11.96
C GLY A 186 10.56 0.90 11.21
N PRO A 187 10.48 -0.33 11.73
CA PRO A 187 9.74 -1.38 11.05
C PRO A 187 8.24 -1.06 11.04
N GLY A 188 7.65 -1.02 9.84
CA GLY A 188 6.23 -0.71 9.67
C GLY A 188 5.94 0.78 9.45
N THR A 189 6.96 1.64 9.38
CA THR A 189 6.78 3.07 9.08
C THR A 189 6.14 3.26 7.71
N PRO A 190 5.02 3.97 7.60
CA PRO A 190 4.44 4.40 6.31
C PRO A 190 5.38 5.35 5.58
N ILE A 191 5.64 5.12 4.30
CA ILE A 191 6.52 5.96 3.48
C ILE A 191 5.85 6.37 2.17
N TYR A 192 6.12 7.61 1.77
CA TYR A 192 5.91 8.11 0.42
C TYR A 192 7.17 7.98 -0.39
N ILE A 193 7.03 7.49 -1.62
CA ILE A 193 8.11 7.42 -2.60
C ILE A 193 7.70 8.27 -3.80
N ASN A 194 8.54 9.26 -4.11
CA ASN A 194 8.31 10.26 -5.15
C ASN A 194 6.92 10.93 -5.07
N ASP A 195 6.43 11.18 -3.85
CA ASP A 195 5.14 11.80 -3.52
C ASP A 195 3.87 11.12 -4.08
N GLN A 196 4.01 9.94 -4.68
CA GLN A 196 2.93 9.27 -5.43
C GLN A 196 2.64 7.86 -4.89
N THR A 197 3.68 7.15 -4.46
CA THR A 197 3.56 5.75 -4.07
C THR A 197 3.60 5.63 -2.56
N MET A 198 2.53 5.08 -1.98
CA MET A 198 2.50 4.71 -0.56
C MET A 198 2.93 3.27 -0.40
N CYS A 199 4.00 3.07 0.36
CA CYS A 199 4.48 1.76 0.79
C CYS A 199 4.78 1.76 2.28
N THR A 200 5.25 0.63 2.78
CA THR A 200 5.68 0.47 4.17
C THR A 200 7.17 0.17 4.22
N LEU A 201 7.87 0.76 5.18
CA LEU A 201 9.27 0.44 5.46
C LEU A 201 9.39 -0.91 6.18
N THR A 202 10.23 -1.81 5.65
CA THR A 202 10.54 -3.10 6.24
C THR A 202 11.32 -2.91 7.54
N MET A 203 12.43 -2.19 7.47
CA MET A 203 13.35 -2.01 8.61
C MET A 203 14.21 -0.78 8.40
N ALA A 204 14.74 -0.24 9.50
CA ALA A 204 15.67 0.88 9.50
C ALA A 204 16.86 0.58 10.42
N GLY A 205 18.02 1.13 10.08
CA GLY A 205 19.26 0.86 10.80
C GLY A 205 20.45 1.62 10.24
N THR A 206 21.64 1.06 10.40
CA THR A 206 22.89 1.61 9.86
C THR A 206 23.66 0.58 9.07
N ASP A 207 24.44 1.01 8.08
CA ASP A 207 25.33 0.12 7.33
C ASP A 207 26.76 0.08 7.91
N ALA A 208 27.67 -0.63 7.25
CA ALA A 208 29.06 -0.78 7.71
C ALA A 208 29.84 0.55 7.76
N GLU A 209 29.42 1.56 7.00
CA GLU A 209 30.02 2.89 6.97
C GLU A 209 29.35 3.87 7.95
N GLY A 210 28.29 3.43 8.63
CA GLY A 210 27.53 4.23 9.59
C GLY A 210 26.48 5.14 8.94
N ARG A 211 26.16 4.94 7.65
CA ARG A 211 25.04 5.63 6.99
C ARG A 211 23.73 5.10 7.56
N LYS A 212 22.73 5.96 7.73
CA LYS A 212 21.37 5.53 8.10
C LYS A 212 20.70 4.93 6.86
N VAL A 213 20.10 3.77 7.02
CA VAL A 213 19.55 2.99 5.90
C VAL A 213 18.16 2.47 6.24
N GLY A 214 17.24 2.60 5.30
CA GLY A 214 15.92 1.96 5.31
C GLY A 214 15.81 0.91 4.20
N LEU A 215 14.98 -0.11 4.40
CA LEU A 215 14.62 -1.08 3.36
C LEU A 215 13.11 -1.09 3.15
N THR A 216 12.68 -1.22 1.90
CA THR A 216 11.27 -1.43 1.51
C THR A 216 11.20 -2.39 0.30
N ALA A 217 10.03 -2.61 -0.28
CA ALA A 217 9.86 -3.43 -1.48
C ALA A 217 10.43 -2.75 -2.72
N GLY A 218 11.04 -3.53 -3.61
CA GLY A 218 11.72 -3.07 -4.81
C GLY A 218 10.76 -2.48 -5.85
N HIS A 219 9.57 -3.06 -5.98
CA HIS A 219 8.55 -2.59 -6.92
C HIS A 219 7.91 -1.24 -6.52
N CYS A 220 8.13 -0.76 -5.29
CA CYS A 220 7.65 0.55 -4.84
C CYS A 220 8.49 1.71 -5.39
N ALA A 221 9.69 1.45 -5.88
CA ALA A 221 10.69 2.49 -6.10
C ALA A 221 11.56 2.28 -7.34
N ASN A 222 12.07 3.39 -7.85
CA ASN A 222 13.21 3.46 -8.75
C ASN A 222 14.40 4.10 -8.04
N VAL A 223 15.61 3.78 -8.53
CA VAL A 223 16.83 4.43 -8.02
C VAL A 223 16.78 5.93 -8.35
N GLY A 224 17.04 6.76 -7.33
CA GLY A 224 16.93 8.21 -7.40
C GLY A 224 15.63 8.77 -6.85
N ASP A 225 14.62 7.94 -6.60
CA ASP A 225 13.35 8.41 -6.03
C ASP A 225 13.56 8.95 -4.61
N SER A 226 12.90 10.08 -4.32
CA SER A 226 12.84 10.67 -2.99
C SER A 226 11.95 9.84 -2.07
N VAL A 227 12.30 9.78 -0.78
CA VAL A 227 11.50 9.09 0.25
C VAL A 227 11.20 10.04 1.39
N ALA A 228 9.92 10.12 1.76
CA ALA A 228 9.43 10.83 2.92
C ALA A 228 8.65 9.89 3.84
N SER A 229 8.66 10.13 5.15
CA SER A 229 7.75 9.45 6.07
C SER A 229 6.35 10.01 5.89
N ALA A 230 5.35 9.15 5.66
CA ALA A 230 3.96 9.59 5.60
C ALA A 230 3.39 9.95 6.98
N ASP A 231 4.09 9.58 8.06
CA ASP A 231 3.75 9.94 9.44
C ASP A 231 4.38 11.27 9.90
N SER A 232 5.23 11.88 9.07
CA SER A 232 5.84 13.20 9.30
C SER A 232 6.09 13.94 7.98
N TRP A 233 5.14 13.88 7.05
CA TRP A 233 5.30 14.34 5.66
C TRP A 233 5.66 15.84 5.57
N GLN A 234 5.35 16.63 6.60
CA GLN A 234 5.69 18.04 6.72
C GLN A 234 7.19 18.30 6.78
N VAL A 235 7.99 17.31 7.18
CA VAL A 235 9.46 17.38 7.16
C VAL A 235 10.00 17.34 5.72
N GLY A 236 9.19 16.81 4.79
CA GLY A 236 9.60 16.57 3.41
C GLY A 236 10.45 15.31 3.24
N PRO A 237 11.05 15.12 2.05
CA PRO A 237 11.91 13.98 1.79
C PRO A 237 13.16 13.96 2.67
N THR A 238 13.35 12.85 3.38
CA THR A 238 14.51 12.62 4.26
C THR A 238 15.29 11.36 3.89
N GLY A 239 15.01 10.79 2.71
CA GLY A 239 15.79 9.70 2.14
C GLY A 239 15.76 9.68 0.61
N THR A 240 16.61 8.82 0.04
CA THR A 240 16.70 8.58 -1.40
C THR A 240 16.93 7.10 -1.66
N VAL A 241 16.23 6.54 -2.65
CA VAL A 241 16.44 5.15 -3.07
C VAL A 241 17.75 5.07 -3.84
N VAL A 242 18.70 4.28 -3.33
CA VAL A 242 20.07 4.21 -3.87
C VAL A 242 20.38 2.91 -4.59
N SER A 243 19.64 1.85 -4.31
CA SER A 243 19.71 0.60 -5.06
C SER A 243 18.43 -0.22 -4.90
N LYS A 244 18.20 -1.16 -5.82
CA LYS A 244 17.11 -2.12 -5.73
C LYS A 244 17.47 -3.47 -6.34
N SER A 245 16.68 -4.48 -5.99
CA SER A 245 16.70 -5.80 -6.60
C SER A 245 15.29 -6.16 -7.05
N ASP A 246 15.09 -6.33 -8.35
CA ASP A 246 13.81 -6.82 -8.88
C ASP A 246 13.62 -8.31 -8.59
N GLU A 247 14.71 -9.09 -8.53
CA GLU A 247 14.66 -10.54 -8.26
C GLU A 247 14.21 -10.86 -6.82
N LEU A 248 14.69 -10.07 -5.85
CA LEU A 248 14.35 -10.25 -4.43
C LEU A 248 13.32 -9.24 -3.93
N ASP A 249 12.81 -8.40 -4.83
CA ASP A 249 11.84 -7.33 -4.56
C ASP A 249 12.16 -6.50 -3.31
N TYR A 250 13.37 -5.93 -3.25
CA TYR A 250 13.73 -4.97 -2.20
C TYR A 250 14.39 -3.72 -2.78
N ALA A 251 14.23 -2.60 -2.09
CA ALA A 251 14.93 -1.34 -2.34
C ALA A 251 15.67 -0.89 -1.08
N VAL A 252 16.85 -0.29 -1.28
CA VAL A 252 17.67 0.31 -0.23
C VAL A 252 17.52 1.83 -0.31
N ILE A 253 17.22 2.43 0.83
CA ILE A 253 17.03 3.87 0.98
C ILE A 253 18.17 4.40 1.85
N GLU A 254 18.96 5.32 1.33
CA GLU A 254 19.87 6.11 2.16
C GLU A 254 19.08 7.22 2.84
N LEU A 255 19.18 7.29 4.17
CA LEU A 255 18.44 8.25 4.99
C LEU A 255 19.36 9.42 5.39
N GLY A 256 18.90 10.64 5.13
CA GLY A 256 19.64 11.90 5.31
C GLY A 256 19.79 12.35 6.76
N SER A 257 20.29 13.57 6.97
CA SER A 257 20.53 14.13 8.31
C SER A 257 19.26 14.20 9.16
N ASP A 258 18.13 14.50 8.53
CA ASP A 258 16.85 14.76 9.19
C ASP A 258 16.03 13.49 9.41
N ALA A 259 16.63 12.32 9.16
CA ALA A 259 16.06 11.03 9.52
C ALA A 259 16.60 10.50 10.85
N GLU A 260 15.78 9.84 11.63
CA GLU A 260 16.20 9.02 12.78
C GLU A 260 15.80 7.56 12.51
N VAL A 261 16.55 6.61 13.06
CA VAL A 261 16.29 5.18 12.87
C VAL A 261 16.03 4.51 14.21
N THR A 262 15.07 3.59 14.23
CA THR A 262 14.67 2.84 15.43
C THR A 262 14.31 1.41 15.05
N ASN A 263 14.53 0.48 15.98
CA ASN A 263 14.04 -0.89 15.86
C ASN A 263 12.61 -1.06 16.41
N SER A 264 12.03 0.01 16.97
CA SER A 264 10.69 0.02 17.56
C SER A 264 9.86 1.15 17.00
N TYR A 265 8.71 0.84 16.42
CA TYR A 265 7.81 1.81 15.81
C TYR A 265 6.34 1.36 15.95
N ASN A 266 5.48 2.26 16.45
CA ASN A 266 4.04 2.07 16.55
C ASN A 266 3.62 0.76 17.25
N GLY A 267 4.29 0.48 18.38
CA GLY A 267 4.06 -0.70 19.23
C GLY A 267 4.65 -2.01 18.70
N VAL A 268 5.48 -1.98 17.65
CA VAL A 268 6.19 -3.15 17.12
C VAL A 268 7.69 -2.97 17.31
N THR A 269 8.36 -3.96 17.91
CA THR A 269 9.81 -3.94 18.13
C THR A 269 10.47 -5.15 17.47
N ALA A 270 11.50 -4.89 16.67
CA ALA A 270 12.35 -5.89 16.07
C ALA A 270 13.61 -6.11 16.91
N THR A 271 13.87 -7.36 17.32
CA THR A 271 15.08 -7.77 18.05
C THR A 271 16.21 -8.23 17.13
N GLY A 272 15.95 -8.31 15.83
CA GLY A 272 16.93 -8.69 14.82
C GLY A 272 16.29 -8.98 13.47
N VAL A 273 17.16 -9.27 12.49
CA VAL A 273 16.77 -9.53 11.10
C VAL A 273 17.08 -10.99 10.73
N GLY A 274 16.22 -11.56 9.91
CA GLY A 274 16.24 -12.96 9.52
C GLY A 274 15.70 -13.89 10.61
N GLY A 275 15.53 -15.15 10.26
CA GLY A 275 15.07 -16.20 11.15
C GLY A 275 14.80 -17.47 10.35
N THR A 276 14.35 -18.53 10.99
CA THR A 276 13.87 -19.71 10.27
C THR A 276 12.35 -19.69 10.30
N VAL A 277 11.75 -19.74 9.12
CA VAL A 277 10.31 -19.91 8.93
C VAL A 277 10.08 -21.27 8.27
N ASN A 278 9.20 -22.07 8.83
CA ASN A 278 8.80 -23.36 8.32
C ASN A 278 7.32 -23.32 7.90
N PRO A 279 6.91 -24.19 6.97
CA PRO A 279 5.49 -24.48 6.78
C PRO A 279 4.80 -24.79 8.12
N GLY A 280 3.64 -24.18 8.35
CA GLY A 280 2.87 -24.30 9.59
C GLY A 280 3.19 -23.22 10.64
N ASP A 281 4.31 -22.50 10.53
CA ASP A 281 4.60 -21.38 11.44
C ASP A 281 3.57 -20.26 11.24
N VAL A 282 3.16 -19.60 12.33
CA VAL A 282 2.40 -18.36 12.25
C VAL A 282 3.36 -17.18 12.23
N VAL A 283 3.22 -16.32 11.21
CA VAL A 283 3.96 -15.07 11.08
C VAL A 283 2.99 -13.90 11.12
N CYS A 284 3.46 -12.73 11.55
CA CYS A 284 2.65 -11.52 11.61
C CYS A 284 3.30 -10.40 10.81
N LYS A 285 2.53 -9.62 10.06
CA LYS A 285 3.04 -8.45 9.33
C LYS A 285 2.50 -7.16 9.91
N ARG A 286 3.26 -6.06 9.86
CA ARG A 286 2.80 -4.70 10.23
C ARG A 286 2.92 -3.77 9.03
N GLY A 287 1.79 -3.36 8.44
CA GLY A 287 1.75 -2.44 7.30
C GLY A 287 0.80 -1.26 7.49
N VAL A 288 0.96 -0.23 6.65
CA VAL A 288 0.13 0.99 6.70
C VAL A 288 -1.34 0.70 6.35
N ALA A 289 -1.61 -0.26 5.45
CA ALA A 289 -2.93 -0.45 4.88
C ALA A 289 -3.82 -1.28 5.78
N THR A 290 -3.30 -2.40 6.30
CA THR A 290 -4.10 -3.39 7.04
C THR A 290 -3.61 -3.58 8.48
N GLY A 291 -2.64 -2.79 8.93
CA GLY A 291 -2.12 -2.85 10.30
C GLY A 291 -1.40 -4.18 10.60
N THR A 292 -1.61 -4.71 11.81
CA THR A 292 -1.10 -6.06 12.16
C THR A 292 -2.06 -7.13 11.70
N THR A 293 -1.58 -8.03 10.84
CA THR A 293 -2.30 -9.25 10.50
C THR A 293 -1.35 -10.43 10.69
N CYS A 294 -1.90 -11.57 11.08
CA CYS A 294 -1.12 -12.79 11.28
C CYS A 294 -1.73 -13.92 10.44
N GLY A 295 -0.88 -14.83 9.99
CA GLY A 295 -1.29 -15.92 9.12
C GLY A 295 -0.26 -17.04 9.11
N MET A 296 -0.72 -18.23 8.73
CA MET A 296 0.14 -19.40 8.62
C MET A 296 1.04 -19.28 7.39
N THR A 297 2.29 -19.71 7.51
CA THR A 297 3.19 -19.94 6.37
C THR A 297 2.84 -21.27 5.73
N PHE A 298 2.55 -21.28 4.44
CA PHE A 298 2.32 -22.49 3.66
C PHE A 298 3.62 -23.07 3.14
N MET A 299 4.51 -22.21 2.63
CA MET A 299 5.75 -22.63 2.00
C MET A 299 6.86 -21.63 2.31
N ASN A 300 8.08 -22.14 2.40
CA ASN A 300 9.28 -21.33 2.43
C ASN A 300 10.26 -21.86 1.36
N GLY A 301 10.59 -21.02 0.39
CA GLY A 301 11.60 -21.28 -0.63
C GLY A 301 12.93 -20.59 -0.29
N ASN A 302 13.89 -20.58 -1.23
CA ASN A 302 15.20 -19.99 -0.97
C ASN A 302 15.15 -18.47 -0.74
N ASN A 303 14.22 -17.77 -1.41
CA ASN A 303 14.16 -16.31 -1.46
C ASN A 303 12.76 -15.74 -1.14
N ILE A 304 11.74 -16.60 -1.08
CA ILE A 304 10.34 -16.20 -0.92
C ILE A 304 9.63 -17.09 0.10
N GLN A 305 8.70 -16.49 0.81
CA GLN A 305 7.78 -17.15 1.73
C GLN A 305 6.35 -16.95 1.19
N LEU A 306 5.55 -18.01 1.22
CA LEU A 306 4.13 -17.94 0.89
C LEU A 306 3.33 -18.18 2.18
N ASN A 307 2.47 -17.22 2.53
CA ASN A 307 1.76 -17.22 3.81
C ASN A 307 0.35 -16.64 3.66
N GLN A 308 -0.50 -16.89 4.66
CA GLN A 308 -1.87 -16.39 4.72
C GLN A 308 -1.97 -15.07 5.52
N VAL A 309 -0.87 -14.31 5.68
CA VAL A 309 -1.02 -12.96 6.26
C VAL A 309 -1.82 -12.10 5.31
N CYS A 310 -2.85 -11.44 5.81
CA CYS A 310 -3.63 -10.50 5.02
C CYS A 310 -2.78 -9.28 4.65
N ALA A 311 -2.70 -8.95 3.37
CA ALA A 311 -2.04 -7.76 2.84
C ALA A 311 -2.77 -7.20 1.61
N THR A 312 -2.63 -5.90 1.37
CA THR A 312 -3.15 -5.21 0.18
C THR A 312 -2.21 -4.08 -0.26
N VAL A 313 -2.65 -3.29 -1.24
CA VAL A 313 -1.96 -2.08 -1.69
C VAL A 313 -1.62 -1.19 -0.48
N GLY A 314 -0.39 -0.70 -0.41
CA GLY A 314 0.17 0.04 0.73
C GLY A 314 0.98 -0.83 1.71
N ASP A 315 0.63 -2.10 1.87
CA ASP A 315 1.41 -3.02 2.71
C ASP A 315 2.69 -3.52 2.02
N SER A 316 2.92 -3.18 0.75
CA SER A 316 4.18 -3.45 0.06
C SER A 316 5.37 -2.94 0.89
N GLY A 317 6.35 -3.81 1.12
CA GLY A 317 7.51 -3.53 1.96
C GLY A 317 7.27 -3.73 3.46
N ALA A 318 6.06 -4.04 3.91
CA ALA A 318 5.77 -4.23 5.32
C ALA A 318 6.60 -5.38 5.93
N PRO A 319 7.18 -5.22 7.12
CA PRO A 319 7.92 -6.28 7.78
C PRO A 319 7.01 -7.43 8.17
N VAL A 320 7.50 -8.64 7.93
CA VAL A 320 6.95 -9.90 8.42
C VAL A 320 7.81 -10.36 9.60
N PHE A 321 7.16 -10.69 10.71
CA PHE A 321 7.76 -11.04 11.98
C PHE A 321 7.52 -12.49 12.36
N LYS A 322 8.55 -13.07 12.97
CA LYS A 322 8.47 -14.30 13.74
C LYS A 322 9.43 -14.21 14.92
N ASP A 323 8.98 -14.56 16.13
CA ASP A 323 9.78 -14.57 17.35
C ASP A 323 10.52 -13.24 17.61
N GLY A 324 9.83 -12.12 17.33
CA GLY A 324 10.38 -10.77 17.49
C GLY A 324 11.45 -10.39 16.46
N ARG A 325 11.66 -11.18 15.39
CA ARG A 325 12.63 -10.90 14.33
C ARG A 325 11.93 -10.62 13.01
N ILE A 326 12.49 -9.75 12.18
CA ILE A 326 11.99 -9.48 10.83
C ILE A 326 12.47 -10.60 9.91
N VAL A 327 11.58 -11.53 9.58
CA VAL A 327 11.87 -12.71 8.76
C VAL A 327 11.58 -12.50 7.28
N GLY A 328 10.81 -11.47 6.93
CA GLY A 328 10.55 -11.14 5.53
C GLY A 328 9.98 -9.74 5.32
N SER A 329 9.72 -9.41 4.06
CA SER A 329 9.08 -8.17 3.62
C SER A 329 7.97 -8.49 2.63
N ILE A 330 6.80 -7.87 2.77
CA ILE A 330 5.67 -8.10 1.85
C ILE A 330 6.04 -7.65 0.43
N SER A 331 5.95 -8.57 -0.52
CA SER A 331 6.16 -8.33 -1.95
C SER A 331 4.82 -8.18 -2.69
N GLY A 332 3.83 -9.02 -2.39
CA GLY A 332 2.53 -8.94 -3.05
C GLY A 332 1.63 -10.14 -2.80
N GLY A 333 0.55 -10.27 -3.56
CA GLY A 333 -0.35 -11.43 -3.52
C GLY A 333 -0.03 -12.44 -4.61
N TYR A 334 -0.10 -13.73 -4.30
CA TYR A 334 0.04 -14.81 -5.27
C TYR A 334 -1.25 -14.98 -6.09
N ARG A 335 -1.22 -14.59 -7.37
CA ARG A 335 -2.38 -14.60 -8.29
C ARG A 335 -2.14 -15.55 -9.47
N PRO A 336 -2.38 -16.87 -9.31
CA PRO A 336 -2.30 -17.78 -10.45
C PRO A 336 -3.38 -17.40 -11.48
N GLY A 337 -3.01 -17.24 -12.75
CA GLY A 337 -3.97 -16.94 -13.83
C GLY A 337 -4.72 -15.60 -13.73
N ASN A 338 -4.17 -14.61 -12.99
CA ASN A 338 -4.81 -13.31 -12.70
C ASN A 338 -6.13 -13.38 -11.93
N VAL A 339 -6.46 -14.52 -11.34
CA VAL A 339 -7.65 -14.66 -10.47
C VAL A 339 -7.26 -14.47 -9.01
N GLY A 340 -8.18 -13.91 -8.22
CA GLY A 340 -8.04 -13.82 -6.77
C GLY A 340 -8.36 -12.45 -6.17
N VAL A 341 -8.82 -12.47 -4.94
CA VAL A 341 -9.23 -11.28 -4.18
C VAL A 341 -8.10 -10.84 -3.23
N SER A 342 -7.76 -9.55 -3.26
CA SER A 342 -6.90 -8.94 -2.25
C SER A 342 -7.57 -8.99 -0.88
N CYS A 343 -6.77 -8.94 0.19
CA CYS A 343 -7.32 -8.78 1.52
C CYS A 343 -7.65 -7.31 1.80
N VAL A 344 -8.91 -6.93 1.64
CA VAL A 344 -9.39 -5.55 1.71
C VAL A 344 -10.16 -5.25 3.00
N THR A 345 -10.64 -6.27 3.72
CA THR A 345 -11.29 -6.13 5.03
C THR A 345 -10.86 -7.24 5.98
N PRO A 346 -10.77 -6.99 7.30
CA PRO A 346 -10.55 -8.06 8.28
C PRO A 346 -11.67 -9.11 8.29
N LEU A 347 -12.86 -8.77 7.79
CA LEU A 347 -14.01 -9.68 7.74
C LEU A 347 -13.83 -10.83 6.74
N GLN A 348 -12.91 -10.71 5.77
CA GLN A 348 -12.60 -11.80 4.84
C GLN A 348 -11.98 -13.01 5.53
N GLY A 349 -11.40 -12.85 6.73
CA GLY A 349 -10.65 -13.92 7.38
C GLY A 349 -9.54 -14.46 6.46
N ALA A 350 -9.55 -15.77 6.22
CA ALA A 350 -8.59 -16.41 5.31
C ALA A 350 -9.01 -16.40 3.82
N LEU A 351 -10.15 -15.79 3.47
CA LEU A 351 -10.66 -15.72 2.10
C LEU A 351 -10.00 -14.58 1.30
N HIS A 352 -8.70 -14.72 1.08
CA HIS A 352 -7.90 -13.87 0.20
C HIS A 352 -6.74 -14.66 -0.39
N VAL A 353 -6.16 -14.16 -1.49
CA VAL A 353 -4.98 -14.80 -2.07
C VAL A 353 -3.84 -14.88 -1.05
N PRO A 354 -3.05 -15.97 -1.04
CA PRO A 354 -1.85 -16.03 -0.23
C PRO A 354 -0.91 -14.87 -0.55
N THR A 355 -0.18 -14.41 0.45
CA THR A 355 0.76 -13.32 0.34
C THR A 355 2.19 -13.85 0.20
N VAL A 356 2.92 -13.21 -0.69
CA VAL A 356 4.35 -13.47 -0.95
C VAL A 356 5.14 -12.47 -0.14
N ALA A 357 6.13 -12.97 0.60
CA ALA A 357 7.13 -12.15 1.28
C ALA A 357 8.54 -12.52 0.83
N SER A 358 9.39 -11.54 0.55
CA SER A 358 10.80 -11.74 0.30
C SER A 358 11.52 -12.11 1.59
N ASP A 359 12.42 -13.09 1.54
CA ASP A 359 13.16 -13.56 2.71
C ASP A 359 14.24 -12.57 3.14
N SER A 360 14.20 -12.11 4.39
CA SER A 360 15.13 -11.08 4.87
C SER A 360 16.59 -11.56 4.95
N LYS A 361 16.86 -12.86 5.11
CA LYS A 361 18.24 -13.38 5.07
C LYS A 361 18.78 -13.30 3.64
N ALA A 362 17.97 -13.69 2.65
CA ALA A 362 18.34 -13.58 1.24
C ALA A 362 18.61 -12.13 0.84
N VAL A 363 17.72 -11.20 1.25
CA VAL A 363 17.87 -9.75 1.00
C VAL A 363 19.17 -9.21 1.61
N VAL A 364 19.44 -9.47 2.90
CA VAL A 364 20.66 -8.98 3.55
C VAL A 364 21.92 -9.60 2.94
N ALA A 365 21.90 -10.89 2.59
CA ALA A 365 23.02 -11.54 1.92
C ALA A 365 23.31 -10.94 0.55
N ASP A 366 22.26 -10.67 -0.24
CA ASP A 366 22.39 -10.04 -1.55
C ASP A 366 22.91 -8.61 -1.47
N MET A 367 22.37 -7.81 -0.54
CA MET A 367 22.83 -6.45 -0.27
C MET A 367 24.31 -6.42 0.13
N ASN A 368 24.74 -7.32 1.02
CA ASN A 368 26.14 -7.45 1.41
C ASN A 368 27.04 -7.87 0.24
N ARG A 369 26.56 -8.78 -0.61
CA ARG A 369 27.30 -9.26 -1.79
C ARG A 369 27.50 -8.16 -2.84
N ARG A 370 26.49 -7.30 -3.04
CA ARG A 370 26.56 -6.19 -3.99
C ARG A 370 27.46 -5.05 -3.48
N GLY A 371 27.56 -4.88 -2.16
CA GLY A 371 28.31 -3.78 -1.56
C GLY A 371 27.59 -2.43 -1.67
N GLY A 372 28.27 -1.35 -1.29
CA GLY A 372 27.72 0.01 -1.30
C GLY A 372 26.80 0.30 -0.11
N VAL A 373 25.90 1.28 -0.28
CA VAL A 373 24.94 1.68 0.76
C VAL A 373 24.07 0.49 1.19
N GLY A 374 23.99 0.27 2.50
CA GLY A 374 23.27 -0.86 3.08
C GLY A 374 24.11 -2.12 3.31
N ALA A 375 25.30 -2.23 2.70
CA ALA A 375 26.19 -3.35 2.98
C ALA A 375 26.66 -3.34 4.44
N GLY A 376 26.59 -4.49 5.10
CA GLY A 376 26.85 -4.65 6.53
C GLY A 376 25.75 -4.10 7.43
N PHE A 377 24.51 -4.05 6.93
CA PHE A 377 23.33 -3.57 7.67
C PHE A 377 23.23 -4.13 9.09
N LYS A 378 22.99 -3.22 10.02
CA LYS A 378 22.67 -3.46 11.42
C LYS A 378 21.36 -2.73 11.73
N LEU A 379 20.39 -3.48 12.21
CA LEU A 379 19.17 -2.93 12.76
C LEU A 379 19.52 -1.93 13.89
N ALA A 380 18.75 -0.84 14.01
CA ALA A 380 18.98 0.23 14.96
C ALA A 380 19.00 -0.23 16.44
#